data_AF-A0A7Y0CXY5-F1
#
_entry.id   AF-A0A7Y0CXY5-F1
#
_cell.length_a   1.000
_cell.length_b   1.000
_cell.length_c   1.000
_cell.angle_alpha   90.00
_cell.angle_beta   90.00
_cell.angle_gamma   90.00
#
_symmetry.space_group_name_H-M   'P 1'
#
loop_
_entity.id
_entity.type
_entity.pdbx_description
1 polymer ?
#
loop_
_entity_poly.entity_id
_entity_poly.type
_entity_poly.pdbx_seq_one_letter_code
_entity_poly.pdbx_strand_id
1 'polypeptide(L)'
;MKGRASRGVDATLAAIATLTAAWPVSTLLVAPTWVSRTLLLLVVVILSGVGARALVLRGWQVLTVQLVCVVLAASAVYGQGHLWHGLPTFETWGVADKLIREAIKTAQTYAAPAPTTPGLIFIVSCALALVAVAVDYLAVTRRSPSLAGLPLLSAFLSSAANTGASLPVYFFLAAALMWLILVARQGSSILRRWGTTVTVARTPVRGTIDSEGLYRYSAMARTLGAAALVAAIVTPVLLPQLPPKFFLSGLGRSSSANGTGSGAGGFSLNIDLAVDLNEQSTAPVLQYTTADTSPPPLRVAVTSFYRSQPGIWRPFGGPTPALSTDPDIPEPVGLSSDVPKRRFTMAFARN
;
A
#
# COMPACT_ATOMS: atom_id res chain seq x y z
N MET A 1 -19.30 33.65 0.61
CA MET A 1 -19.37 32.59 -0.43
C MET A 1 -18.00 32.06 -0.87
N LYS A 2 -16.97 32.90 -1.12
CA LYS A 2 -15.62 32.48 -1.55
C LYS A 2 -14.94 31.38 -0.69
N GLY A 3 -15.15 31.39 0.63
CA GLY A 3 -14.54 30.41 1.54
C GLY A 3 -15.17 29.01 1.59
N ARG A 4 -16.38 28.81 1.05
CA ARG A 4 -17.01 27.47 0.92
C ARG A 4 -16.53 26.76 -0.35
N ALA A 5 -16.45 27.50 -1.46
CA ALA A 5 -15.96 26.97 -2.74
C ALA A 5 -14.49 26.51 -2.66
N SER A 6 -13.61 27.26 -1.97
CA SER A 6 -12.21 26.87 -1.84
C SER A 6 -12.03 25.53 -1.10
N ARG A 7 -12.79 25.31 -0.02
CA ARG A 7 -12.73 24.08 0.79
C ARG A 7 -13.22 22.85 0.03
N GLY A 8 -14.22 23.02 -0.85
CA GLY A 8 -14.70 21.94 -1.71
C GLY A 8 -13.59 21.46 -2.65
N VAL A 9 -12.87 22.38 -3.28
CA VAL A 9 -11.78 22.02 -4.18
C VAL A 9 -10.57 21.45 -3.41
N ASP A 10 -10.31 21.90 -2.18
CA ASP A 10 -9.25 21.31 -1.34
C ASP A 10 -9.57 19.86 -0.98
N ALA A 11 -10.83 19.56 -0.67
CA ALA A 11 -11.31 18.21 -0.40
C ALA A 11 -11.25 17.30 -1.64
N THR A 12 -11.61 17.82 -2.82
CA THR A 12 -11.47 17.04 -4.07
C THR A 12 -10.02 16.75 -4.42
N LEU A 13 -9.10 17.71 -4.22
CA LEU A 13 -7.68 17.49 -4.44
C LEU A 13 -7.10 16.48 -3.45
N ALA A 14 -7.50 16.55 -2.18
CA ALA A 14 -7.13 15.57 -1.17
C ALA A 14 -7.57 14.16 -1.58
N ALA A 15 -8.80 14.01 -2.08
CA ALA A 15 -9.30 12.73 -2.57
C ALA A 15 -8.55 12.21 -3.79
N ILE A 16 -8.26 13.07 -4.77
CA ILE A 16 -7.47 12.70 -5.96
C ILE A 16 -6.05 12.28 -5.52
N ALA A 17 -5.45 12.96 -4.54
CA ALA A 17 -4.18 12.57 -3.94
C ALA A 17 -4.23 11.17 -3.33
N THR A 18 -5.27 10.88 -2.54
CA THR A 18 -5.45 9.56 -1.95
C THR A 18 -5.65 8.47 -3.01
N LEU A 19 -6.46 8.73 -4.05
CA LEU A 19 -6.64 7.78 -5.17
C LEU A 19 -5.33 7.53 -5.92
N THR A 20 -4.54 8.58 -6.17
CA THR A 20 -3.26 8.47 -6.87
C THR A 20 -2.25 7.68 -6.03
N ALA A 21 -2.19 7.93 -4.72
CA ALA A 21 -1.34 7.17 -3.79
C ALA A 21 -1.80 5.71 -3.60
N ALA A 22 -3.09 5.44 -3.78
CA ALA A 22 -3.68 4.10 -3.74
C ALA A 22 -3.53 3.32 -5.05
N TRP A 23 -3.11 3.97 -6.15
CA TRP A 23 -2.99 3.31 -7.46
C TRP A 23 -2.16 2.03 -7.41
N PRO A 24 -0.98 1.99 -6.76
CA PRO A 24 -0.16 0.77 -6.69
C PRO A 24 -0.89 -0.44 -6.09
N VAL A 25 -1.96 -0.25 -5.31
CA VAL A 25 -2.77 -1.37 -4.78
C VAL A 25 -3.36 -2.24 -5.91
N SER A 26 -3.54 -1.67 -7.11
CA SER A 26 -3.96 -2.43 -8.30
C SER A 26 -2.97 -3.52 -8.70
N THR A 27 -1.68 -3.42 -8.34
CA THR A 27 -0.68 -4.46 -8.62
C THR A 27 -0.71 -5.59 -7.59
N LEU A 28 -1.38 -5.40 -6.46
CA LEU A 28 -1.50 -6.39 -5.39
C LEU A 28 -2.68 -7.36 -5.58
N LEU A 29 -3.67 -6.99 -6.39
CA LEU A 29 -4.93 -7.72 -6.52
C LEU A 29 -5.15 -8.14 -7.96
N VAL A 30 -5.57 -9.40 -8.17
CA VAL A 30 -5.79 -9.96 -9.51
C VAL A 30 -6.93 -9.26 -10.26
N ALA A 31 -8.04 -8.94 -9.57
CA ALA A 31 -9.21 -8.31 -10.18
C ALA A 31 -9.46 -6.88 -9.64
N PRO A 32 -9.88 -5.93 -10.48
CA PRO A 32 -10.13 -4.54 -10.07
C PRO A 32 -11.48 -4.32 -9.36
N THR A 33 -12.13 -5.38 -8.86
CA THR A 33 -13.46 -5.30 -8.22
C THR A 33 -13.48 -4.48 -6.94
N TRP A 34 -12.31 -4.26 -6.33
CA TRP A 34 -12.13 -3.42 -5.14
C TRP A 34 -12.30 -1.92 -5.43
N VAL A 35 -12.06 -1.48 -6.67
CA VAL A 35 -12.04 -0.06 -7.04
C VAL A 35 -13.39 0.59 -6.84
N SER A 36 -14.49 -0.05 -7.26
CA SER A 36 -15.84 0.51 -7.16
C SER A 36 -16.27 0.71 -5.70
N ARG A 37 -16.03 -0.29 -4.84
CA ARG A 37 -16.36 -0.23 -3.40
C ARG A 37 -15.50 0.79 -2.67
N THR A 38 -14.21 0.85 -3.00
CA THR A 38 -13.28 1.83 -2.43
C THR A 38 -13.68 3.24 -2.83
N LEU A 39 -13.98 3.47 -4.11
CA LEU A 39 -14.40 4.77 -4.63
C LEU A 39 -15.69 5.25 -3.96
N LEU A 40 -16.66 4.35 -3.72
CA LEU A 40 -17.87 4.67 -2.95
C LEU A 40 -17.53 5.19 -1.55
N LEU A 41 -16.66 4.48 -0.80
CA LEU A 41 -16.25 4.94 0.53
C LEU A 41 -15.51 6.29 0.48
N LEU A 42 -14.63 6.51 -0.50
CA LEU A 42 -13.97 7.81 -0.67
C LEU A 42 -14.99 8.94 -0.95
N VAL A 43 -15.99 8.69 -1.80
CA VAL A 43 -17.06 9.67 -2.06
C VAL A 43 -17.80 10.00 -0.76
N VAL A 44 -18.10 9.01 0.07
CA VAL A 44 -18.70 9.23 1.39
C VAL A 44 -17.81 10.09 2.28
N VAL A 45 -16.49 9.85 2.33
CA VAL A 45 -15.54 10.69 3.10
C VAL A 45 -15.54 12.14 2.63
N ILE A 46 -15.57 12.37 1.31
CA ILE A 46 -15.59 13.73 0.73
C ILE A 46 -16.91 14.42 1.07
N LEU A 47 -18.04 13.77 0.82
CA LEU A 47 -19.37 14.35 1.03
C LEU A 47 -19.62 14.64 2.51
N SER A 48 -19.28 13.70 3.40
CA SER A 48 -19.40 13.89 4.85
C SER A 48 -18.48 15.00 5.34
N GLY A 49 -17.23 15.09 4.86
CA GLY A 49 -16.31 16.16 5.21
C GLY A 49 -16.77 17.54 4.74
N VAL A 50 -17.21 17.66 3.49
CA VAL A 50 -17.76 18.91 2.93
C VAL A 50 -19.04 19.31 3.67
N GLY A 51 -19.95 18.38 3.91
CA GLY A 51 -21.20 18.59 4.63
C GLY A 51 -20.99 19.03 6.08
N ALA A 52 -20.16 18.30 6.83
CA ALA A 52 -19.80 18.63 8.21
C ALA A 52 -19.20 20.04 8.34
N ARG A 53 -18.37 20.45 7.37
CA ARG A 53 -17.79 21.80 7.32
C ARG A 53 -18.78 22.87 6.86
N ALA A 54 -19.77 22.51 6.03
CA ALA A 54 -20.84 23.42 5.63
C ALA A 54 -21.73 23.80 6.83
N LEU A 55 -21.90 22.85 7.76
CA LEU A 55 -22.57 22.98 9.07
C LEU A 55 -21.72 23.67 10.14
N VAL A 56 -20.51 24.14 9.82
CA VAL A 56 -19.62 24.90 10.73
C VAL A 56 -19.23 24.09 12.00
N LEU A 57 -19.12 22.77 11.87
CA LEU A 57 -18.64 21.91 12.96
C LEU A 57 -17.16 22.19 13.30
N ARG A 58 -16.79 21.97 14.56
CA ARG A 58 -15.39 22.02 15.03
C ARG A 58 -14.56 20.90 14.40
N GLY A 59 -13.24 21.08 14.33
CA GLY A 59 -12.35 20.14 13.65
C GLY A 59 -12.49 18.68 14.13
N TRP A 60 -12.55 18.44 15.43
CA TRP A 60 -12.78 17.09 15.97
C TRP A 60 -14.16 16.54 15.56
N GLN A 61 -15.20 17.36 15.60
CA GLN A 61 -16.56 16.94 15.20
C GLN A 61 -16.61 16.51 13.73
N VAL A 62 -15.87 17.19 12.83
CA VAL A 62 -15.75 16.78 11.43
C VAL A 62 -15.13 15.38 11.32
N LEU A 63 -14.05 15.13 12.06
CA LEU A 63 -13.39 13.82 12.09
C LEU A 63 -14.33 12.72 12.61
N THR A 64 -15.06 12.97 13.69
CA THR A 64 -16.03 12.02 14.25
C THR A 64 -17.14 11.72 13.26
N VAL A 65 -17.72 12.75 12.61
CA VAL A 65 -18.77 12.56 11.59
C VAL A 65 -18.26 11.74 10.41
N GLN A 66 -17.05 12.03 9.92
CA GLN A 66 -16.45 11.27 8.82
C GLN A 66 -16.22 9.81 9.19
N LEU A 67 -15.68 9.53 10.38
CA LEU A 67 -15.48 8.16 10.85
C LEU A 67 -16.82 7.41 10.97
N VAL A 68 -17.85 8.05 11.55
CA VAL A 68 -19.19 7.45 11.64
C VAL A 68 -19.76 7.18 10.25
N CYS A 69 -19.68 8.14 9.32
CA CYS A 69 -20.16 7.95 7.95
C CYS A 69 -19.42 6.82 7.22
N VAL A 70 -18.10 6.69 7.40
CA VAL A 70 -17.31 5.58 6.82
C VAL A 70 -17.75 4.25 7.40
N VAL A 71 -17.94 4.16 8.72
CA VAL A 71 -18.42 2.93 9.37
C VAL A 71 -19.81 2.57 8.85
N LEU A 72 -20.74 3.52 8.80
CA LEU A 72 -22.09 3.29 8.28
C LEU A 72 -22.06 2.85 6.80
N ALA A 73 -21.25 3.49 5.97
CA ALA A 73 -21.11 3.12 4.56
C ALA A 73 -20.46 1.74 4.39
N ALA A 74 -19.44 1.42 5.18
CA ALA A 74 -18.84 0.09 5.17
C ALA A 74 -19.85 -0.98 5.64
N SER A 75 -20.60 -0.72 6.71
CA SER A 75 -21.67 -1.59 7.17
C SER A 75 -22.77 -1.77 6.10
N ALA A 76 -23.14 -0.71 5.38
CA ALA A 76 -24.15 -0.80 4.32
C ALA A 76 -23.67 -1.61 3.11
N VAL A 77 -22.40 -1.44 2.71
CA VAL A 77 -21.83 -2.13 1.54
C VAL A 77 -21.50 -3.61 1.84
N TYR A 78 -21.05 -3.91 3.06
CA TYR A 78 -20.54 -5.26 3.41
C TYR A 78 -21.44 -6.04 4.37
N GLY A 79 -22.43 -5.41 5.02
CA GLY A 79 -23.30 -6.04 6.03
C GLY A 79 -24.45 -6.88 5.48
N GLN A 80 -24.64 -6.93 4.16
CA GLN A 80 -25.52 -7.87 3.42
C GLN A 80 -26.81 -8.29 4.17
N GLY A 81 -27.64 -7.34 4.60
CA GLY A 81 -28.97 -7.61 5.17
C GLY A 81 -29.09 -7.66 6.70
N HIS A 82 -27.99 -7.58 7.45
CA HIS A 82 -28.01 -7.55 8.94
C HIS A 82 -28.07 -6.11 9.49
N LEU A 83 -28.71 -5.19 8.76
CA LEU A 83 -28.86 -3.80 9.15
C LEU A 83 -30.28 -3.53 9.62
N TRP A 84 -30.44 -3.12 10.88
CA TRP A 84 -31.69 -2.57 11.36
C TRP A 84 -31.85 -1.12 10.87
N HIS A 85 -32.72 -0.88 9.89
CA HIS A 85 -32.98 0.44 9.29
C HIS A 85 -31.71 1.19 8.81
N GLY A 86 -30.68 0.45 8.35
CA GLY A 86 -29.42 1.04 7.86
C GLY A 86 -28.38 1.33 8.94
N LEU A 87 -28.67 1.05 10.21
CA LEU A 87 -27.70 1.16 11.32
C LEU A 87 -27.01 -0.19 11.59
N PRO A 88 -25.70 -0.18 11.89
CA PRO A 88 -24.96 -1.38 12.24
C PRO A 88 -25.51 -1.98 13.52
N THR A 89 -26.06 -3.19 13.41
CA THR A 89 -26.53 -3.98 14.55
C THR A 89 -25.35 -4.78 15.13
N PHE A 90 -25.45 -5.32 16.35
CA PHE A 90 -24.38 -6.15 16.94
C PHE A 90 -23.93 -7.31 16.02
N GLU A 91 -24.83 -7.83 15.18
CA GLU A 91 -24.51 -8.87 14.20
C GLU A 91 -23.57 -8.40 13.08
N THR A 92 -23.57 -7.11 12.74
CA THR A 92 -22.63 -6.55 11.74
C THR A 92 -21.17 -6.63 12.21
N TRP A 93 -20.92 -6.59 13.53
CA TRP A 93 -19.59 -6.84 14.07
C TRP A 93 -19.12 -8.28 13.84
N GLY A 94 -20.03 -9.26 13.92
CA GLY A 94 -19.73 -10.65 13.61
C GLY A 94 -19.38 -10.86 12.13
N VAL A 95 -20.05 -10.15 11.22
CA VAL A 95 -19.71 -10.16 9.79
C VAL A 95 -18.34 -9.52 9.54
N ALA A 96 -18.06 -8.39 10.18
CA ALA A 96 -16.76 -7.74 10.08
C ALA A 96 -15.61 -8.62 10.60
N ASP A 97 -15.79 -9.28 11.75
CA ASP A 97 -14.81 -10.22 12.30
C ASP A 97 -14.54 -11.39 11.34
N LYS A 98 -15.59 -11.97 10.73
CA LYS A 98 -15.45 -13.02 9.69
C LYS A 98 -14.64 -12.52 8.50
N LEU A 99 -14.95 -11.34 7.96
CA LEU A 99 -14.23 -10.73 6.84
C LEU A 99 -12.76 -10.45 7.19
N ILE A 100 -12.48 -9.99 8.42
CA ILE A 100 -11.12 -9.74 8.89
C ILE A 100 -10.34 -11.06 8.98
N ARG A 101 -10.93 -12.11 9.56
CA ARG A 101 -10.27 -13.44 9.62
C ARG A 101 -10.02 -14.04 8.25
N GLU A 102 -10.97 -13.91 7.33
CA GLU A 102 -10.81 -14.33 5.93
C GLU A 102 -9.66 -13.59 5.25
N ALA A 103 -9.58 -12.27 5.44
CA ALA A 103 -8.51 -11.45 4.87
C ALA A 103 -7.14 -11.82 5.44
N ILE A 104 -7.03 -12.03 6.76
CA ILE A 104 -5.79 -12.48 7.42
C ILE A 104 -5.36 -13.83 6.85
N LYS A 105 -6.29 -14.79 6.75
CA LYS A 105 -6.01 -16.10 6.17
C LYS A 105 -5.54 -15.98 4.71
N THR A 106 -6.18 -15.13 3.93
CA THR A 106 -5.82 -14.88 2.52
C THR A 106 -4.41 -14.28 2.42
N ALA A 107 -4.11 -13.24 3.22
CA ALA A 107 -2.80 -12.58 3.23
C ALA A 107 -1.66 -13.50 3.71
N GLN A 108 -1.96 -14.49 4.55
CA GLN A 108 -0.99 -15.50 5.00
C GLN A 108 -0.77 -16.62 3.97
N THR A 109 -1.76 -16.90 3.12
CA THR A 109 -1.72 -18.03 2.19
C THR A 109 -1.19 -17.65 0.81
N TYR A 110 -1.44 -16.41 0.37
CA TYR A 110 -1.12 -15.97 -0.99
C TYR A 110 -0.06 -14.86 -1.00
N ALA A 111 0.93 -15.01 -1.88
CA ALA A 111 1.83 -13.92 -2.25
C ALA A 111 1.14 -12.97 -3.24
N ALA A 112 1.62 -11.72 -3.34
CA ALA A 112 1.14 -10.79 -4.36
C ALA A 112 1.49 -11.30 -5.78
N PRO A 113 0.57 -11.20 -6.77
CA PRO A 113 -0.81 -10.69 -6.67
C PRO A 113 -1.78 -11.69 -6.01
N ALA A 114 -2.52 -11.24 -4.99
CA ALA A 114 -3.44 -12.07 -4.22
C ALA A 114 -4.84 -12.15 -4.87
N PRO A 115 -5.58 -13.25 -4.67
CA PRO A 115 -6.96 -13.36 -5.12
C PRO A 115 -7.86 -12.34 -4.41
N THR A 116 -8.83 -11.80 -5.15
CA THR A 116 -9.67 -10.68 -4.68
C THR A 116 -10.86 -11.19 -3.85
N THR A 117 -10.59 -11.71 -2.65
CA THR A 117 -11.61 -12.22 -1.72
C THR A 117 -12.41 -11.08 -1.06
N PRO A 118 -13.68 -11.31 -0.68
CA PRO A 118 -14.51 -10.28 -0.03
C PRO A 118 -13.87 -9.66 1.20
N GLY A 119 -13.27 -10.48 2.07
CA GLY A 119 -12.54 -10.01 3.25
C GLY A 119 -11.36 -9.09 2.91
N LEU A 120 -10.57 -9.44 1.88
CA LEU A 120 -9.42 -8.63 1.49
C LEU A 120 -9.86 -7.29 0.89
N ILE A 121 -10.91 -7.28 0.07
CA ILE A 121 -11.51 -6.05 -0.46
C ILE A 121 -12.01 -5.16 0.69
N PHE A 122 -12.64 -5.75 1.70
CA PHE A 122 -13.11 -5.02 2.89
C PHE A 122 -11.96 -4.32 3.62
N ILE A 123 -10.88 -5.05 3.95
CA ILE A 123 -9.72 -4.46 4.65
C ILE A 123 -9.07 -3.36 3.81
N VAL A 124 -8.82 -3.59 2.52
CA VAL A 124 -8.20 -2.60 1.64
C VAL A 124 -9.06 -1.35 1.53
N SER A 125 -10.37 -1.51 1.32
CA SER A 125 -11.30 -0.38 1.20
C SER A 125 -11.35 0.44 2.49
N CYS A 126 -11.41 -0.22 3.65
CA CYS A 126 -11.43 0.43 4.96
C CYS A 126 -10.11 1.15 5.27
N ALA A 127 -8.97 0.52 4.98
CA ALA A 127 -7.65 1.14 5.16
C ALA A 127 -7.49 2.40 4.30
N LEU A 128 -7.89 2.34 3.02
CA LEU A 128 -7.86 3.50 2.13
C LEU A 128 -8.85 4.59 2.54
N ALA A 129 -10.03 4.22 3.05
CA ALA A 129 -10.98 5.17 3.61
C ALA A 129 -10.40 5.89 4.85
N LEU A 130 -9.71 5.17 5.74
CA LEU A 130 -9.02 5.78 6.90
C LEU A 130 -7.90 6.73 6.47
N VAL A 131 -7.12 6.36 5.46
CA VAL A 131 -6.11 7.25 4.86
C VAL A 131 -6.78 8.50 4.29
N ALA A 132 -7.90 8.36 3.56
CA ALA A 132 -8.66 9.50 3.04
C ALA A 132 -9.15 10.43 4.15
N VAL A 133 -9.69 9.89 5.24
CA VAL A 133 -10.13 10.68 6.41
C VAL A 133 -8.95 11.42 7.05
N ALA A 134 -7.80 10.76 7.22
CA ALA A 134 -6.61 11.37 7.79
C ALA A 134 -6.07 12.51 6.90
N VAL A 135 -5.98 12.28 5.58
CA VAL A 135 -5.54 13.28 4.60
C VAL A 135 -6.49 14.47 4.60
N ASP A 136 -7.79 14.25 4.57
CA ASP A 136 -8.79 15.32 4.58
C ASP A 136 -8.74 16.13 5.89
N TYR A 137 -8.61 15.46 7.04
CA TYR A 137 -8.45 16.13 8.33
C TYR A 137 -7.17 16.98 8.38
N LEU A 138 -6.03 16.45 7.94
CA LEU A 138 -4.75 17.16 7.97
C LEU A 138 -4.70 18.31 6.95
N ALA A 139 -5.08 18.03 5.70
CA ALA A 139 -4.99 18.99 4.60
C ALA A 139 -6.05 20.09 4.72
N VAL A 140 -7.31 19.71 4.99
CA VAL A 140 -8.45 20.64 4.92
C VAL A 140 -8.80 21.22 6.29
N THR A 141 -8.89 20.36 7.32
CA THR A 141 -9.34 20.79 8.66
C THR A 141 -8.21 21.47 9.43
N ARG A 142 -7.01 20.87 9.46
CA ARG A 142 -5.82 21.43 10.12
C ARG A 142 -5.04 22.42 9.24
N ARG A 143 -5.35 22.50 7.94
CA ARG A 143 -4.68 23.38 6.97
C ARG A 143 -3.18 23.10 6.82
N SER A 144 -2.78 21.85 7.03
CA SER A 144 -1.39 21.39 7.03
C SER A 144 -1.18 20.29 5.97
N PRO A 145 -1.17 20.63 4.67
CA PRO A 145 -1.02 19.64 3.59
C PRO A 145 0.35 18.93 3.60
N SER A 146 1.38 19.55 4.18
CA SER A 146 2.68 18.92 4.37
C SER A 146 2.58 17.66 5.24
N LEU A 147 1.80 17.71 6.33
CA LEU A 147 1.55 16.56 7.20
C LEU A 147 0.67 15.49 6.54
N ALA A 148 -0.21 15.89 5.60
CA ALA A 148 -1.04 14.94 4.85
C ALA A 148 -0.21 14.04 3.91
N GLY A 149 1.06 14.38 3.65
CA GLY A 149 1.99 13.50 2.94
C GLY A 149 2.29 12.21 3.70
N LEU A 150 2.25 12.21 5.04
CA LEU A 150 2.54 11.04 5.86
C LEU A 150 1.56 9.88 5.64
N PRO A 151 0.23 10.07 5.74
CA PRO A 151 -0.72 9.00 5.45
C PRO A 151 -0.71 8.57 3.96
N LEU A 152 -0.49 9.50 3.03
CA LEU A 152 -0.34 9.17 1.60
C LEU A 152 0.89 8.29 1.34
N LEU A 153 2.03 8.67 1.93
CA LEU A 153 3.28 7.93 1.83
C LEU A 153 3.16 6.56 2.50
N SER A 154 2.47 6.46 3.65
CA SER A 154 2.21 5.20 4.33
C SER A 154 1.42 4.24 3.44
N ALA A 155 0.35 4.72 2.78
CA ALA A 155 -0.42 3.90 1.84
C ALA A 155 0.43 3.44 0.65
N PHE A 156 1.22 4.35 0.06
CA PHE A 156 2.11 4.05 -1.05
C PHE A 156 3.18 3.01 -0.66
N LEU A 157 3.84 3.21 0.47
CA LEU A 157 4.89 2.32 0.98
C LEU A 157 4.33 0.96 1.38
N SER A 158 3.12 0.90 1.93
CA SER A 158 2.45 -0.37 2.21
C SER A 158 2.26 -1.19 0.93
N SER A 159 1.90 -0.55 -0.18
CA SER A 159 1.79 -1.23 -1.47
C SER A 159 3.15 -1.62 -2.03
N ALA A 160 4.15 -0.73 -1.92
CA ALA A 160 5.50 -0.98 -2.39
C ALA A 160 6.17 -2.15 -1.65
N ALA A 161 6.03 -2.19 -0.32
CA ALA A 161 6.59 -3.24 0.52
C ALA A 161 5.95 -4.61 0.27
N ASN A 162 4.69 -4.64 -0.18
CA ASN A 162 3.95 -5.87 -0.43
C ASN A 162 4.00 -6.32 -1.91
N THR A 163 4.62 -5.53 -2.78
CA THR A 163 4.82 -5.91 -4.18
C THR A 163 6.12 -6.70 -4.29
N GLY A 164 6.07 -7.93 -4.81
CA GLY A 164 7.26 -8.79 -4.97
C GLY A 164 8.24 -8.34 -6.06
N ALA A 165 8.00 -7.20 -6.71
CA ALA A 165 8.79 -6.62 -7.78
C ALA A 165 8.93 -5.10 -7.58
N SER A 166 9.94 -4.50 -8.21
CA SER A 166 10.11 -3.05 -8.18
C SER A 166 8.92 -2.36 -8.83
N LEU A 167 8.31 -1.42 -8.08
CA LEU A 167 7.26 -0.57 -8.62
C LEU A 167 7.87 0.39 -9.65
N PRO A 168 7.24 0.55 -10.82
CA PRO A 168 7.64 1.56 -11.78
C PRO A 168 7.64 2.98 -11.19
N VAL A 169 8.64 3.78 -11.58
CA VAL A 169 8.88 5.13 -11.04
C VAL A 169 7.70 6.08 -11.26
N TYR A 170 6.90 5.86 -12.32
CA TYR A 170 5.74 6.71 -12.62
C TYR A 170 4.69 6.72 -11.50
N PHE A 171 4.53 5.64 -10.73
CA PHE A 171 3.61 5.63 -9.59
C PHE A 171 4.04 6.61 -8.51
N PHE A 172 5.34 6.61 -8.19
CA PHE A 172 5.92 7.53 -7.23
C PHE A 172 5.80 8.97 -7.72
N LEU A 173 6.14 9.23 -8.99
CA LEU A 173 6.04 10.57 -9.58
C LEU A 173 4.61 11.12 -9.54
N ALA A 174 3.61 10.30 -9.88
CA ALA A 174 2.21 10.70 -9.86
C ALA A 174 1.74 11.06 -8.43
N ALA A 175 2.05 10.21 -7.45
CA ALA A 175 1.70 10.45 -6.04
C ALA A 175 2.41 11.70 -5.48
N ALA A 176 3.71 11.85 -5.76
CA ALA A 176 4.51 12.99 -5.33
C ALA A 176 4.01 14.29 -5.96
N LEU A 177 3.70 14.29 -7.26
CA LEU A 177 3.14 15.44 -7.97
C LEU A 177 1.82 15.90 -7.34
N MET A 178 0.92 14.96 -7.05
CA MET A 178 -0.38 15.28 -6.46
C MET A 178 -0.25 15.85 -5.05
N TRP A 179 0.68 15.32 -4.25
CA TRP A 179 1.00 15.90 -2.94
C TRP A 179 1.63 17.30 -3.05
N LEU A 180 2.53 17.53 -4.01
CA LEU A 180 3.12 18.85 -4.25
C LEU A 180 2.06 19.89 -4.68
N ILE A 181 1.08 19.49 -5.49
CA ILE A 181 -0.07 20.34 -5.86
C ILE A 181 -0.86 20.74 -4.60
N LEU A 182 -1.12 19.78 -3.70
CA LEU A 182 -1.80 20.02 -2.43
C LEU A 182 -1.03 21.05 -1.56
N VAL A 183 0.28 20.89 -1.44
CA VAL A 183 1.17 21.78 -0.68
C VAL A 183 1.22 23.18 -1.31
N ALA A 184 1.43 23.27 -2.63
CA ALA A 184 1.55 24.54 -3.34
C ALA A 184 0.27 25.39 -3.23
N ARG A 185 -0.89 24.73 -3.29
CA ARG A 185 -2.19 25.41 -3.21
C ARG A 185 -2.39 26.09 -1.86
N GLN A 186 -2.09 25.39 -0.76
CA GLN A 186 -2.24 25.95 0.58
C GLN A 186 -1.21 27.05 0.86
N GLY A 187 0.05 26.84 0.46
CA GLY A 187 1.15 27.81 0.65
C GLY A 187 0.82 29.18 0.04
N SER A 188 0.21 29.18 -1.15
CA SER A 188 -0.21 30.42 -1.81
C SER A 188 -1.27 31.22 -1.05
N SER A 189 -2.10 30.57 -0.23
CA SER A 189 -3.16 31.23 0.55
C SER A 189 -2.63 31.93 1.81
N ILE A 190 -1.57 31.39 2.41
CA ILE A 190 -0.91 31.95 3.60
C ILE A 190 -0.10 33.18 3.18
N LEU A 191 0.66 33.07 2.10
CA LEU A 191 1.48 34.18 1.58
C LEU A 191 0.63 35.39 1.15
N ARG A 192 -0.55 35.17 0.55
CA ARG A 192 -1.49 36.24 0.20
C ARG A 192 -2.05 36.99 1.43
N ARG A 193 -2.17 36.34 2.59
CA ARG A 193 -2.64 36.97 3.84
C ARG A 193 -1.55 37.83 4.50
N TRP A 194 -0.29 37.43 4.37
CA TRP A 194 0.83 38.21 4.91
C TRP A 194 1.14 39.44 4.05
N GLY A 195 0.93 39.37 2.73
CA GLY A 195 1.07 40.52 1.83
C GLY A 195 0.01 41.62 2.02
N THR A 196 -1.12 41.33 2.68
CA THR A 196 -2.20 42.32 2.92
C THR A 196 -2.12 43.02 4.28
N THR A 197 -1.17 42.66 5.15
CA THR A 197 -1.12 43.16 6.54
C THR A 197 -0.12 44.30 6.74
N VAL A 198 0.70 44.64 5.74
CA VAL A 198 1.53 45.84 5.81
C VAL A 198 0.70 47.02 5.29
N THR A 199 -0.08 47.64 6.18
CA THR A 199 -0.67 48.96 5.91
C THR A 199 0.43 50.02 5.97
N VAL A 200 1.17 50.20 4.88
CA VAL A 200 1.98 51.41 4.70
C VAL A 200 1.04 52.54 4.31
N ALA A 201 1.02 53.62 5.08
CA ALA A 201 0.38 54.87 4.65
C ALA A 201 1.13 55.40 3.43
N ARG A 202 0.62 55.16 2.22
CA ARG A 202 1.11 55.78 1.00
C ARG A 202 -0.05 56.34 0.18
N THR A 203 0.21 57.54 -0.31
CA THR A 203 -0.53 58.29 -1.32
C THR A 203 -0.93 57.39 -2.50
N PRO A 204 -2.06 57.67 -3.17
CA PRO A 204 -2.63 56.80 -4.20
C PRO A 204 -1.78 56.87 -5.47
N VAL A 205 -0.69 56.11 -5.51
CA VAL A 205 0.03 55.78 -6.74
C VAL A 205 -0.39 54.36 -7.12
N ARG A 206 -0.72 54.18 -8.41
CA ARG A 206 -1.11 52.91 -9.03
C ARG A 206 0.11 51.98 -9.11
N GLY A 207 0.60 51.56 -7.94
CA GLY A 207 1.79 50.72 -7.78
C GLY A 207 1.42 49.26 -7.88
N THR A 208 2.01 48.59 -8.86
CA THR A 208 2.11 47.13 -8.94
C THR A 208 2.62 46.59 -7.60
N ILE A 209 1.74 45.90 -6.88
CA ILE A 209 2.03 45.25 -5.60
C ILE A 209 3.32 44.43 -5.74
N ASP A 210 4.29 44.62 -4.83
CA ASP A 210 5.58 43.92 -4.74
C ASP A 210 5.44 42.41 -4.95
N SER A 211 5.49 41.98 -6.21
CA SER A 211 5.38 40.60 -6.62
C SER A 211 6.71 39.86 -6.51
N GLU A 212 7.84 40.56 -6.44
CA GLU A 212 9.18 39.97 -6.44
C GLU A 212 9.48 39.16 -5.17
N GLY A 213 9.16 39.66 -3.97
CA GLY A 213 9.40 38.95 -2.72
C GLY A 213 8.59 37.65 -2.59
N LEU A 214 7.32 37.71 -3.00
CA LEU A 214 6.41 36.56 -3.07
C LEU A 214 6.84 35.54 -4.14
N TYR A 215 7.33 36.02 -5.28
CA TYR A 215 7.81 35.16 -6.37
C TYR A 215 9.09 34.42 -5.96
N ARG A 216 10.05 35.11 -5.32
CA ARG A 216 11.31 34.52 -4.84
C ARG A 216 11.11 33.43 -3.79
N TYR A 217 10.21 33.64 -2.82
CA TYR A 217 9.90 32.62 -1.80
C TYR A 217 9.19 31.39 -2.41
N SER A 218 8.28 31.62 -3.36
CA SER A 218 7.61 30.53 -4.09
C SER A 218 8.56 29.76 -5.01
N ALA A 219 9.56 30.44 -5.58
CA ALA A 219 10.59 29.83 -6.40
C ALA A 219 11.51 28.95 -5.54
N MET A 220 11.95 29.44 -4.38
CA MET A 220 12.75 28.65 -3.42
C MET A 220 12.03 27.39 -2.92
N ALA A 221 10.72 27.48 -2.66
CA ALA A 221 9.94 26.32 -2.26
C ALA A 221 9.83 25.27 -3.38
N ARG A 222 9.68 25.70 -4.64
CA ARG A 222 9.66 24.81 -5.81
C ARG A 222 11.01 24.16 -6.05
N THR A 223 12.12 24.90 -5.94
CA THR A 223 13.45 24.35 -6.14
C THR A 223 13.82 23.35 -5.04
N LEU A 224 13.45 23.63 -3.78
CA LEU A 224 13.66 22.68 -2.69
C LEU A 224 12.82 21.41 -2.86
N GLY A 225 11.56 21.53 -3.28
CA GLY A 225 10.70 20.39 -3.61
C GLY A 225 11.24 19.55 -4.77
N ALA A 226 11.72 20.21 -5.84
CA ALA A 226 12.35 19.54 -6.98
C ALA A 226 13.65 18.83 -6.57
N ALA A 227 14.51 19.50 -5.79
CA ALA A 227 15.75 18.92 -5.27
C ALA A 227 15.47 17.69 -4.38
N ALA A 228 14.48 17.77 -3.49
CA ALA A 228 14.06 16.65 -2.65
C ALA A 228 13.54 15.46 -3.49
N LEU A 229 12.80 15.74 -4.57
CA LEU A 229 12.27 14.71 -5.46
C LEU A 229 13.39 14.04 -6.30
N VAL A 230 14.35 14.82 -6.80
CA VAL A 230 15.56 14.29 -7.45
C VAL A 230 16.35 13.44 -6.46
N ALA A 231 16.59 13.94 -5.25
CA ALA A 231 17.27 13.18 -4.20
C ALA A 231 16.53 11.86 -3.91
N ALA A 232 15.20 11.88 -3.80
CA ALA A 232 14.40 10.68 -3.55
C ALA A 232 14.51 9.61 -4.67
N ILE A 233 14.72 10.02 -5.93
CA ILE A 233 14.90 9.10 -7.06
C ILE A 233 16.34 8.60 -7.15
N VAL A 234 17.31 9.47 -6.89
CA VAL A 234 18.74 9.18 -6.99
C VAL A 234 19.21 8.31 -5.81
N THR A 235 18.68 8.56 -4.61
CA THR A 235 19.10 7.89 -3.36
C THR A 235 18.99 6.36 -3.44
N PRO A 236 17.88 5.75 -3.90
CA PRO A 236 17.79 4.30 -4.08
C PRO A 236 18.75 3.71 -5.12
N VAL A 237 19.24 4.51 -6.07
CA VAL A 237 20.18 4.06 -7.11
C VAL A 237 21.62 4.04 -6.59
N LEU A 238 21.98 4.99 -5.72
CA LEU A 238 23.32 5.05 -5.11
C LEU A 238 23.46 4.10 -3.91
N LEU A 239 22.35 3.78 -3.23
CA LEU A 239 22.37 2.86 -2.10
C LEU A 239 22.36 1.41 -2.58
N PRO A 240 23.27 0.55 -2.07
CA PRO A 240 23.19 -0.90 -2.26
C PRO A 240 21.83 -1.40 -1.80
N GLN A 241 21.22 -2.30 -2.56
CA GLN A 241 19.95 -2.92 -2.21
C GLN A 241 20.14 -3.73 -0.92
N LEU A 242 19.69 -3.21 0.22
CA LEU A 242 19.72 -3.95 1.47
C LEU A 242 18.73 -5.11 1.37
N PRO A 243 19.09 -6.32 1.84
CA PRO A 243 18.14 -7.42 1.89
C PRO A 243 16.90 -6.99 2.69
N PRO A 244 15.68 -7.30 2.23
CA PRO A 244 14.44 -6.85 2.86
C PRO A 244 14.35 -7.40 4.28
N LYS A 245 14.71 -6.57 5.27
CA LYS A 245 14.53 -6.89 6.68
C LYS A 245 13.10 -6.54 7.08
N PHE A 246 12.29 -7.57 7.31
CA PHE A 246 10.94 -7.41 7.83
C PHE A 246 10.99 -6.99 9.30
N PHE A 247 11.02 -5.68 9.56
CA PHE A 247 10.93 -5.13 10.93
C PHE A 247 9.64 -5.52 11.66
N LEU A 248 8.60 -5.94 10.93
CA LEU A 248 7.29 -6.32 11.49
C LEU A 248 7.16 -7.81 11.85
N SER A 249 8.12 -8.67 11.51
CA SER A 249 8.04 -10.11 11.83
C SER A 249 7.99 -10.41 13.33
N GLY A 250 8.43 -9.48 14.18
CA GLY A 250 8.34 -9.62 15.65
C GLY A 250 7.03 -9.15 16.29
N LEU A 251 6.19 -8.37 15.59
CA LEU A 251 4.99 -7.76 16.18
C LEU A 251 3.69 -8.56 15.97
N GLY A 252 3.74 -9.66 15.19
CA GLY A 252 2.56 -10.47 14.86
C GLY A 252 2.72 -11.98 15.07
N ARG A 253 3.86 -12.44 15.62
CA ARG A 253 4.17 -13.86 15.83
C ARG A 253 4.81 -14.09 17.19
N SER A 254 4.06 -13.85 18.26
CA SER A 254 4.44 -14.32 19.59
C SER A 254 3.22 -14.27 20.51
N SER A 255 2.67 -15.44 20.84
CA SER A 255 1.74 -15.60 21.98
C SER A 255 2.48 -16.05 23.25
N SER A 256 3.82 -15.99 23.27
CA SER A 256 4.62 -16.36 24.44
C SER A 256 6.01 -15.71 24.33
N ALA A 257 6.13 -14.48 24.85
CA ALA A 257 7.37 -13.73 24.84
C ALA A 257 8.09 -13.91 26.20
N ASN A 258 9.10 -14.76 26.21
CA ASN A 258 10.27 -14.65 27.09
C ASN A 258 11.49 -15.04 26.26
N GLY A 259 12.17 -14.05 25.70
CA GLY A 259 13.38 -14.26 24.89
C GLY A 259 13.77 -13.02 24.11
N THR A 260 14.70 -12.25 24.66
CA THR A 260 15.45 -11.21 23.96
C THR A 260 16.30 -11.84 22.85
N GLY A 261 15.79 -11.83 21.62
CA GLY A 261 16.51 -12.30 20.44
C GLY A 261 16.37 -11.32 19.29
N SER A 262 17.36 -10.45 19.12
CA SER A 262 17.56 -9.66 17.91
C SER A 262 17.93 -10.58 16.75
N GLY A 263 17.15 -10.60 15.68
CA GLY A 263 17.56 -11.20 14.40
C GLY A 263 17.15 -12.66 14.21
N ALA A 264 15.85 -12.94 14.12
CA ALA A 264 15.40 -14.16 13.47
C ALA A 264 15.56 -13.99 11.95
N GLY A 265 16.64 -14.53 11.39
CA GLY A 265 16.77 -14.72 9.94
C GLY A 265 15.62 -15.58 9.45
N GLY A 266 14.70 -14.99 8.69
CA GLY A 266 13.59 -15.72 8.08
C GLY A 266 14.09 -16.59 6.94
N PHE A 267 13.52 -17.78 6.78
CA PHE A 267 13.79 -18.62 5.62
C PHE A 267 13.15 -18.00 4.37
N SER A 268 13.97 -17.76 3.35
CA SER A 268 13.50 -17.51 1.99
C SER A 268 12.95 -18.82 1.40
N LEU A 269 11.73 -18.79 0.87
CA LEU A 269 11.17 -19.95 0.13
C LEU A 269 11.65 -19.99 -1.33
N ASN A 270 12.29 -18.93 -1.80
CA ASN A 270 12.92 -18.88 -3.11
C ASN A 270 14.39 -19.30 -2.95
N ILE A 271 14.83 -20.30 -3.72
CA ILE A 271 16.21 -20.76 -3.70
C ILE A 271 16.92 -20.18 -4.94
N ASP A 272 18.01 -19.46 -4.72
CA ASP A 272 18.92 -18.96 -5.74
C ASP A 272 20.31 -19.55 -5.47
N LEU A 273 20.62 -20.63 -6.19
CA LEU A 273 21.84 -21.40 -5.95
C LEU A 273 23.12 -20.56 -6.10
N ALA A 274 23.13 -19.57 -7.00
CA ALA A 274 24.32 -18.77 -7.26
C ALA A 274 24.62 -17.79 -6.12
N VAL A 275 23.56 -17.26 -5.50
CA VAL A 275 23.67 -16.40 -4.33
C VAL A 275 23.95 -17.23 -3.08
N ASP A 276 23.19 -18.31 -2.87
CA ASP A 276 23.28 -19.17 -1.69
C ASP A 276 24.65 -19.86 -1.58
N LEU A 277 25.28 -20.26 -2.71
CA LEU A 277 26.62 -20.83 -2.70
C LEU A 277 27.74 -19.82 -2.39
N ASN A 278 27.51 -18.53 -2.66
CA ASN A 278 28.45 -17.47 -2.34
C ASN A 278 28.26 -16.91 -0.91
N GLU A 279 27.09 -17.11 -0.31
CA GLU A 279 26.76 -16.62 1.04
C GLU A 279 27.32 -17.57 2.12
N GLN A 280 28.53 -17.30 2.60
CA GLN A 280 29.24 -18.12 3.61
C GLN A 280 28.92 -17.73 5.07
N SER A 281 27.67 -17.35 5.37
CA SER A 281 27.29 -16.91 6.71
C SER A 281 27.23 -18.08 7.71
N THR A 282 27.91 -17.94 8.86
CA THR A 282 27.91 -18.91 9.97
C THR A 282 26.97 -18.53 11.12
N ALA A 283 26.05 -17.58 10.88
CA ALA A 283 25.10 -17.14 11.90
C ALA A 283 24.17 -18.30 12.33
N PRO A 284 23.98 -18.55 13.63
CA PRO A 284 23.12 -19.62 14.11
C PRO A 284 21.65 -19.34 13.72
N VAL A 285 21.04 -20.28 12.97
CA VAL A 285 19.65 -20.15 12.48
C VAL A 285 18.64 -20.80 13.43
N LEU A 286 18.94 -22.00 13.95
CA LEU A 286 18.09 -22.74 14.87
C LEU A 286 18.96 -23.58 15.81
N GLN A 287 18.69 -23.53 17.11
CA GLN A 287 19.21 -24.49 18.08
C GLN A 287 18.03 -25.34 18.57
N TYR A 288 18.16 -26.66 18.50
CA TYR A 288 17.16 -27.58 19.01
C TYR A 288 17.85 -28.74 19.74
N THR A 289 17.15 -29.32 20.71
CA THR A 289 17.55 -30.53 21.40
C THR A 289 16.60 -31.66 21.01
N THR A 290 17.14 -32.85 20.76
CA THR A 290 16.36 -34.06 20.45
C THR A 290 16.90 -35.24 21.24
N ALA A 291 16.01 -36.14 21.63
CA ALA A 291 16.36 -37.42 22.27
C ALA A 291 16.46 -38.57 21.24
N ASP A 292 16.15 -38.29 19.97
CA ASP A 292 16.26 -39.25 18.87
C ASP A 292 17.74 -39.44 18.47
N THR A 293 18.17 -40.70 18.34
CA THR A 293 19.53 -41.05 17.96
C THR A 293 19.78 -40.94 16.46
N SER A 294 18.72 -40.85 15.63
CA SER A 294 18.83 -40.61 14.19
C SER A 294 17.74 -39.63 13.70
N PRO A 295 17.85 -38.34 14.05
CA PRO A 295 16.81 -37.38 13.72
C PRO A 295 16.66 -37.22 12.20
N PRO A 296 15.43 -37.20 11.66
CA PRO A 296 15.21 -36.91 10.25
C PRO A 296 15.67 -35.48 9.91
N PRO A 297 16.05 -35.20 8.65
CA PRO A 297 16.44 -33.86 8.24
C PRO A 297 15.29 -32.87 8.48
N LEU A 298 15.62 -31.73 9.08
CA LEU A 298 14.69 -30.62 9.28
C LEU A 298 14.25 -30.06 7.93
N ARG A 299 13.06 -30.47 7.49
CA ARG A 299 12.45 -29.98 6.26
C ARG A 299 11.87 -28.59 6.50
N VAL A 300 12.44 -27.60 5.83
CA VAL A 300 11.98 -26.20 5.90
C VAL A 300 11.01 -25.86 4.77
N ALA A 301 11.33 -26.29 3.54
CA ALA A 301 10.53 -25.99 2.36
C ALA A 301 10.72 -27.06 1.27
N VAL A 302 9.73 -27.16 0.38
CA VAL A 302 9.81 -27.96 -0.84
C VAL A 302 9.53 -27.04 -2.02
N THR A 303 10.46 -26.98 -2.96
CA THR A 303 10.29 -26.28 -4.24
C THR A 303 10.03 -27.31 -5.34
N SER A 304 9.16 -26.98 -6.28
CA SER A 304 8.79 -27.89 -7.39
C SER A 304 8.74 -27.20 -8.74
N PHE A 305 8.93 -25.88 -8.78
CA PHE A 305 8.91 -25.10 -10.00
C PHE A 305 10.23 -24.35 -10.19
N TYR A 306 10.87 -24.57 -11.34
CA TYR A 306 12.10 -23.89 -11.74
C TYR A 306 11.81 -22.80 -12.78
N ARG A 307 12.34 -21.60 -12.57
CA ARG A 307 12.30 -20.50 -13.54
C ARG A 307 13.70 -20.27 -14.10
N SER A 308 13.91 -20.58 -15.38
CA SER A 308 15.20 -20.51 -16.08
C SER A 308 15.82 -19.12 -16.13
N GLN A 309 15.02 -18.06 -16.14
CA GLN A 309 15.49 -16.66 -16.04
C GLN A 309 14.68 -15.97 -14.94
N PRO A 310 15.21 -15.82 -13.71
CA PRO A 310 16.64 -15.67 -13.37
C PRO A 310 17.35 -16.88 -12.71
N GLY A 311 16.86 -18.11 -12.87
CA GLY A 311 17.52 -19.31 -12.31
C GLY A 311 17.06 -19.69 -10.91
N ILE A 312 15.82 -19.35 -10.55
CA ILE A 312 15.27 -19.47 -9.18
C ILE A 312 14.29 -20.64 -9.08
N TRP A 313 14.37 -21.41 -7.98
CA TRP A 313 13.37 -22.40 -7.61
C TRP A 313 12.30 -21.79 -6.69
N ARG A 314 11.03 -22.12 -6.95
CA ARG A 314 9.86 -21.59 -6.22
C ARG A 314 8.98 -22.70 -5.63
N PRO A 315 8.30 -22.44 -4.49
CA PRO A 315 7.25 -23.31 -3.96
C PRO A 315 6.02 -23.28 -4.88
N PHE A 316 5.27 -24.38 -4.93
CA PHE A 316 4.07 -24.52 -5.77
C PHE A 316 2.97 -23.54 -5.30
N GLY A 317 2.54 -22.61 -6.14
CA GLY A 317 1.49 -21.62 -5.78
C GLY A 317 1.08 -20.59 -6.83
N GLY A 318 1.62 -20.63 -8.05
CA GLY A 318 1.09 -19.83 -9.16
C GLY A 318 -0.16 -20.49 -9.75
N PRO A 319 -1.14 -19.73 -10.29
CA PRO A 319 -2.30 -20.31 -10.97
C PRO A 319 -1.81 -21.22 -12.08
N THR A 320 -2.16 -22.50 -11.98
CA THR A 320 -1.94 -23.48 -13.04
C THR A 320 -2.69 -22.99 -14.28
N PRO A 321 -2.03 -22.75 -15.44
CA PRO A 321 -2.75 -22.92 -16.69
C PRO A 321 -3.37 -24.32 -16.66
N ALA A 322 -4.60 -24.44 -17.17
CA ALA A 322 -5.30 -25.72 -17.20
C ALA A 322 -4.32 -26.80 -17.69
N LEU A 323 -4.13 -27.84 -16.88
CA LEU A 323 -3.28 -28.98 -17.24
C LEU A 323 -3.84 -29.52 -18.56
N SER A 324 -3.15 -29.23 -19.67
CA SER A 324 -3.45 -29.89 -20.94
C SER A 324 -3.32 -31.38 -20.69
N THR A 325 -4.33 -32.16 -21.08
CA THR A 325 -4.23 -33.62 -21.13
C THR A 325 -3.14 -34.10 -22.10
N ASP A 326 -2.58 -33.18 -22.89
CA ASP A 326 -1.44 -33.39 -23.77
C ASP A 326 -0.46 -32.19 -23.64
N PRO A 327 0.44 -32.19 -22.64
CA PRO A 327 1.44 -31.13 -22.49
C PRO A 327 2.56 -31.35 -23.51
N ASP A 328 2.73 -30.40 -24.43
CA ASP A 328 3.90 -30.36 -25.31
C ASP A 328 5.11 -29.88 -24.50
N ILE A 329 5.91 -30.82 -24.01
CA ILE A 329 7.12 -30.55 -23.23
C ILE A 329 8.29 -30.49 -24.22
N PRO A 330 8.97 -29.35 -24.38
CA PRO A 330 10.10 -29.24 -25.29
C PRO A 330 11.23 -30.18 -24.86
N GLU A 331 11.93 -30.74 -25.84
CA GLU A 331 13.06 -31.63 -25.56
C GLU A 331 14.16 -30.87 -24.79
N PRO A 332 14.89 -31.55 -23.86
CA PRO A 332 15.99 -30.93 -23.15
C PRO A 332 17.03 -30.35 -24.10
N VAL A 333 17.49 -29.13 -23.81
CA VAL A 333 18.56 -28.49 -24.60
C VAL A 333 19.82 -29.38 -24.53
N GLY A 334 20.30 -29.81 -25.71
CA GLY A 334 21.46 -30.69 -25.84
C GLY A 334 21.15 -32.18 -26.03
N LEU A 335 19.88 -32.58 -26.10
CA LEU A 335 19.50 -33.95 -26.48
C LEU A 335 19.75 -34.15 -27.99
N SER A 336 20.72 -35.00 -28.34
CA SER A 336 20.96 -35.40 -29.73
C SER A 336 19.82 -36.27 -30.26
N SER A 337 19.51 -36.15 -31.55
CA SER A 337 18.50 -36.97 -32.25
C SER A 337 18.80 -38.47 -32.23
N ASP A 338 20.06 -38.84 -32.01
CA ASP A 338 20.52 -40.23 -32.06
C ASP A 338 20.31 -40.99 -30.75
N VAL A 339 19.84 -40.31 -29.70
CA VAL A 339 19.58 -40.95 -28.40
C VAL A 339 18.26 -41.72 -28.45
N PRO A 340 18.26 -43.06 -28.25
CA PRO A 340 17.04 -43.85 -28.27
C PRO A 340 16.10 -43.45 -27.14
N LYS A 341 14.84 -43.13 -27.49
CA LYS A 341 13.79 -42.69 -26.56
C LYS A 341 12.85 -43.87 -26.25
N ARG A 342 12.44 -44.01 -24.98
CA ARG A 342 11.44 -45.00 -24.56
C ARG A 342 10.29 -44.27 -23.85
N ARG A 343 9.06 -44.47 -24.34
CA ARG A 343 7.86 -43.84 -23.77
C ARG A 343 7.25 -44.74 -22.68
N PHE A 344 6.87 -44.14 -21.56
CA PHE A 344 6.16 -44.80 -20.48
C PHE A 344 4.82 -44.08 -20.23
N THR A 345 3.76 -44.85 -20.01
CA THR A 345 2.45 -44.34 -19.60
C THR A 345 2.28 -44.59 -18.11
N MET A 346 2.00 -43.53 -17.34
CA MET A 346 1.74 -43.62 -15.90
C MET A 346 0.31 -43.17 -15.62
N ALA A 347 -0.43 -43.94 -14.82
CA ALA A 347 -1.75 -43.58 -14.33
C ALA A 347 -1.65 -43.20 -12.86
N PHE A 348 -2.13 -42.00 -12.52
CA PHE A 348 -2.17 -41.51 -11.13
C PHE A 348 -3.60 -41.62 -10.60
N ALA A 349 -3.80 -42.42 -9.56
CA ALA A 349 -5.04 -42.43 -8.79
C ALA A 349 -4.91 -41.48 -7.60
N ARG A 350 -5.93 -40.65 -7.37
CA ARG A 350 -6.00 -39.74 -6.22
C ARG A 350 -6.70 -40.49 -5.08
N ASN A 351 -6.04 -40.64 -3.93
CA ASN A 351 -6.70 -41.08 -2.71
C ASN A 351 -7.62 -39.99 -2.14
#